data_AF-A0A559RES9-F1
#
_entry.id   AF-A0A559RES9-F1
#
_cell.length_a   1.000
_cell.length_b   1.000
_cell.length_c   1.000
_cell.angle_alpha   90.00
_cell.angle_beta   90.00
_cell.angle_gamma   90.00
#
_symmetry.space_group_name_H-M   'P 1'
#
loop_
_entity.id
_entity.type
_entity.pdbx_description
1 polymer ?
#
loop_
_entity_poly.entity_id
_entity_poly.type
_entity_poly.pdbx_seq_one_letter_code
_entity_poly.pdbx_strand_id
1 'polypeptide(L)'
;MKYIILFFIALVTTSTFAQNTIFENLEKHGDSITYLEYGAIRKDNKGKLYAHLNPGRQPEEVQIKIRRHENIPCGIEILSISEDGEQSVKYWQDMTKQTYIDFINYPFTSIAFHNGYYEGYVAIGNYVFFIKDFKSKTEFGEISRVYVLKGTTPEGEEPAKKKKKKKFGKFLSKVKDVALNTKSEVDYTKAPEYKALMSQDNKKMITDYLVAMKAKQAAHTTTAKEEADLEIVKAEGKKYAEYIKTKNDAYWQSPEGQKTLRVWKLRDQHKASCPKTAESCDSSYH
;
A
#
# COMPACT_ATOMS: atom_id res chain seq x y z
N MET A 1 13.57 -15.37 -58.06
CA MET A 1 12.27 -14.89 -57.53
C MET A 1 11.45 -16.14 -57.17
N LYS A 2 11.02 -16.42 -55.95
CA LYS A 2 10.86 -15.60 -54.75
C LYS A 2 11.22 -16.48 -53.55
N TYR A 3 12.03 -15.94 -52.65
CA TYR A 3 12.33 -16.52 -51.35
C TYR A 3 11.02 -16.73 -50.60
N ILE A 4 10.69 -17.98 -50.27
CA ILE A 4 9.66 -18.29 -49.29
C ILE A 4 10.28 -17.94 -47.93
N ILE A 5 10.08 -16.70 -47.51
CA ILE A 5 10.37 -16.24 -46.16
C ILE A 5 9.36 -16.96 -45.26
N LEU A 6 9.79 -18.07 -44.67
CA LEU A 6 9.13 -18.71 -43.54
C LEU A 6 9.20 -17.71 -42.38
N PHE A 7 8.13 -16.93 -42.21
CA PHE A 7 7.86 -16.18 -40.99
C PHE A 7 7.65 -17.20 -39.86
N PHE A 8 8.74 -17.58 -39.20
CA PHE A 8 8.67 -18.10 -37.83
C PHE A 8 8.20 -16.94 -36.94
N ILE A 9 6.89 -16.72 -36.89
CA ILE A 9 6.29 -16.04 -35.75
C ILE A 9 6.48 -17.03 -34.61
N ALA A 10 7.58 -16.87 -33.89
CA ALA A 10 7.71 -17.40 -32.55
C ALA A 10 6.59 -16.76 -31.74
N LEU A 11 5.44 -17.43 -31.72
CA LEU A 11 4.44 -17.25 -30.68
C LEU A 11 5.19 -17.67 -29.41
N VAL A 12 5.89 -16.71 -28.80
CA VAL A 12 6.39 -16.88 -27.44
C VAL A 12 5.12 -17.01 -26.62
N THR A 13 4.65 -18.24 -26.48
CA THR A 13 3.74 -18.63 -25.42
C THR A 13 4.55 -18.50 -24.14
N THR A 14 4.80 -17.25 -23.72
CA THR A 14 4.97 -17.00 -22.30
C THR A 14 3.67 -17.49 -21.72
N SER A 15 3.76 -18.58 -20.95
CA SER A 15 2.68 -19.06 -20.12
C SER A 15 2.16 -17.84 -19.37
N THR A 16 1.04 -17.29 -19.84
CA THR A 16 0.32 -16.19 -19.23
C THR A 16 -0.23 -16.75 -17.94
N PHE A 17 0.58 -16.75 -16.87
CA PHE A 17 0.02 -16.64 -15.55
C PHE A 17 -0.88 -15.42 -15.62
N ALA A 18 -2.20 -15.66 -15.65
CA ALA A 18 -3.17 -14.58 -15.71
C ALA A 18 -2.86 -13.66 -14.53
N GLN A 19 -2.33 -12.47 -14.82
CA GLN A 19 -2.00 -11.52 -13.77
C GLN A 19 -3.31 -11.11 -13.10
N ASN A 20 -3.35 -11.33 -11.79
CA ASN A 20 -4.49 -10.96 -10.96
C ASN A 20 -4.55 -9.43 -10.88
N THR A 21 -5.76 -8.88 -10.90
CA THR A 21 -6.00 -7.49 -10.51
C THR A 21 -5.62 -7.28 -9.03
N ILE A 22 -5.54 -6.03 -8.59
CA ILE A 22 -5.32 -5.73 -7.17
C ILE A 22 -6.38 -6.42 -6.29
N PHE A 23 -7.66 -6.38 -6.71
CA PHE A 23 -8.77 -6.95 -5.96
C PHE A 23 -8.77 -8.48 -6.03
N GLU A 24 -8.57 -9.08 -7.20
CA GLU A 24 -8.47 -10.54 -7.36
C GLU A 24 -7.31 -11.10 -6.52
N ASN A 25 -6.18 -10.40 -6.45
CA ASN A 25 -5.05 -10.86 -5.65
C ASN A 25 -5.34 -10.80 -4.15
N LEU A 26 -6.00 -9.73 -3.67
CA LEU A 26 -6.40 -9.61 -2.28
C LEU A 26 -7.49 -10.62 -1.89
N GLU A 27 -8.50 -10.81 -2.74
CA GLU A 27 -9.57 -11.80 -2.54
C GLU A 27 -9.02 -13.23 -2.45
N LYS A 28 -8.04 -13.57 -3.28
CA LYS A 28 -7.40 -14.89 -3.28
C LYS A 28 -6.78 -15.25 -1.93
N HIS A 29 -6.26 -14.25 -1.22
CA HIS A 29 -5.71 -14.44 0.11
C HIS A 29 -6.85 -14.45 1.13
N GLY A 30 -7.73 -13.46 1.12
CA GLY A 30 -8.88 -13.36 2.02
C GLY A 30 -8.72 -12.32 3.13
N ASP A 31 -9.83 -11.92 3.74
CA ASP A 31 -9.97 -10.65 4.49
C ASP A 31 -9.35 -10.64 5.90
N SER A 32 -8.84 -11.79 6.38
CA SER A 32 -8.32 -11.93 7.75
C SER A 32 -6.83 -12.22 7.81
N ILE A 33 -6.10 -12.10 6.69
CA ILE A 33 -4.68 -12.43 6.67
C ILE A 33 -3.82 -11.25 7.10
N THR A 34 -2.80 -11.58 7.88
CA THR A 34 -1.79 -10.65 8.35
C THR A 34 -0.67 -10.47 7.31
N TYR A 35 -0.31 -9.22 7.10
CA TYR A 35 0.89 -8.79 6.40
C TYR A 35 1.87 -8.15 7.39
N LEU A 36 3.15 -8.20 7.05
CA LEU A 36 4.21 -7.47 7.73
C LEU A 36 4.53 -6.20 6.94
N GLU A 37 4.38 -5.03 7.56
CA GLU A 37 4.72 -3.74 6.96
C GLU A 37 6.22 -3.46 7.08
N TYR A 38 6.86 -3.26 5.94
CA TYR A 38 8.21 -2.73 5.80
C TYR A 38 8.16 -1.33 5.16
N GLY A 39 9.14 -0.50 5.50
CA GLY A 39 9.30 0.82 4.91
C GLY A 39 9.83 0.79 3.48
N ALA A 40 10.31 1.95 3.03
CA ALA A 40 10.74 2.14 1.65
C ALA A 40 11.84 1.18 1.21
N ILE A 41 11.78 0.71 -0.04
CA ILE A 41 12.89 -0.02 -0.67
C ILE A 41 13.94 0.98 -1.12
N ARG A 42 15.15 0.86 -0.58
CA ARG A 42 16.27 1.77 -0.83
C ARG A 42 17.52 1.00 -1.25
N LYS A 43 18.51 1.72 -1.76
CA LYS A 43 19.86 1.20 -1.98
C LYS A 43 20.78 1.70 -0.88
N ASP A 44 21.64 0.82 -0.37
CA ASP A 44 22.72 1.23 0.52
C ASP A 44 23.87 1.90 -0.28
N ASN A 45 24.91 2.32 0.43
CA ASN A 45 26.10 2.94 -0.18
C ASN A 45 26.88 2.00 -1.12
N LYS A 46 26.59 0.70 -1.11
CA LYS A 46 27.17 -0.31 -2.00
C LYS A 46 26.21 -0.70 -3.14
N GLY A 47 25.07 -0.02 -3.25
CA GLY A 47 24.05 -0.27 -4.26
C GLY A 47 23.16 -1.49 -3.97
N LYS A 48 23.31 -2.16 -2.82
CA LYS A 48 22.48 -3.30 -2.43
C LYS A 48 21.12 -2.80 -1.97
N LEU A 49 20.06 -3.45 -2.45
CA LEU A 49 18.71 -3.13 -2.03
C LEU A 49 18.46 -3.56 -0.58
N TYR A 50 17.67 -2.78 0.15
CA TYR A 50 17.14 -3.11 1.46
C TYR A 50 15.74 -2.49 1.64
N ALA A 51 14.88 -3.15 2.41
CA ALA A 51 13.63 -2.55 2.86
C ALA A 51 13.91 -1.83 4.19
N HIS A 52 13.48 -0.56 4.29
CA HIS A 52 13.74 0.21 5.49
C HIS A 52 12.99 -0.39 6.69
N LEU A 53 13.74 -0.69 7.74
CA LEU A 53 13.22 -1.11 9.03
C LEU A 53 14.05 -0.41 10.11
N ASN A 54 13.38 0.16 11.11
CA ASN A 54 14.07 0.78 12.23
C ASN A 54 14.84 -0.30 13.00
N PRO A 55 16.14 -0.08 13.33
CA PRO A 55 16.90 -1.00 14.15
C PRO A 55 16.14 -1.39 15.41
N GLY A 56 16.09 -2.70 15.70
CA GLY A 56 15.43 -3.25 16.89
C GLY A 56 13.90 -3.27 16.86
N ARG A 57 13.25 -2.78 15.80
CA ARG A 57 11.79 -2.82 15.68
C ARG A 57 11.33 -3.95 14.79
N GLN A 58 10.33 -4.69 15.27
CA GLN A 58 9.56 -5.63 14.46
C GLN A 58 8.81 -4.88 13.35
N PRO A 59 8.67 -5.46 12.14
CA PRO A 59 7.70 -4.94 11.19
C PRO A 59 6.29 -5.01 11.78
N GLU A 60 5.50 -3.97 11.55
CA GLU A 60 4.14 -3.90 12.08
C GLU A 60 3.24 -4.94 11.42
N GLU A 61 2.39 -5.60 12.21
CA GLU A 61 1.38 -6.52 11.69
C GLU A 61 0.15 -5.73 11.28
N VAL A 62 -0.28 -5.92 10.03
CA VAL A 62 -1.46 -5.25 9.47
C VAL A 62 -2.39 -6.24 8.78
N GLN A 63 -3.67 -5.92 8.66
CA GLN A 63 -4.59 -6.57 7.72
C GLN A 63 -4.90 -5.64 6.56
N ILE A 64 -5.09 -6.20 5.37
CA ILE A 64 -5.49 -5.45 4.18
C ILE A 64 -6.87 -5.96 3.75
N LYS A 65 -7.85 -5.07 3.66
CA LYS A 65 -9.23 -5.37 3.27
C LYS A 65 -9.63 -4.62 2.02
N ILE A 66 -10.51 -5.22 1.23
CA ILE A 66 -11.14 -4.57 0.09
C ILE A 66 -12.35 -3.79 0.60
N ARG A 67 -12.41 -2.51 0.28
CA ARG A 67 -13.61 -1.69 0.51
C ARG A 67 -14.61 -1.94 -0.62
N ARG A 68 -15.88 -2.04 -0.27
CA ARG A 68 -16.96 -2.31 -1.24
C ARG A 68 -18.14 -1.38 -1.03
N HIS A 69 -18.77 -1.02 -2.13
CA HIS A 69 -20.07 -0.36 -2.17
C HIS A 69 -20.99 -1.18 -3.06
N GLU A 70 -22.11 -1.66 -2.52
CA GLU A 70 -23.03 -2.55 -3.23
C GLU A 70 -22.32 -3.79 -3.84
N ASN A 71 -21.37 -4.37 -3.09
CA ASN A 71 -20.47 -5.47 -3.50
C ASN A 71 -19.44 -5.13 -4.59
N ILE A 72 -19.45 -3.92 -5.14
CA ILE A 72 -18.46 -3.43 -6.11
C ILE A 72 -17.19 -3.03 -5.35
N PRO A 73 -16.00 -3.58 -5.66
CA PRO A 73 -14.74 -3.09 -5.12
C PRO A 73 -14.58 -1.60 -5.38
N CYS A 74 -14.44 -0.83 -4.31
CA CYS A 74 -14.35 0.63 -4.35
C CYS A 74 -13.14 1.18 -3.59
N GLY A 75 -12.25 0.30 -3.12
CA GLY A 75 -10.98 0.72 -2.56
C GLY A 75 -10.28 -0.33 -1.75
N ILE A 76 -9.29 0.10 -0.97
CA ILE A 76 -8.57 -0.74 -0.02
C ILE A 76 -8.46 -0.05 1.34
N GLU A 77 -8.33 -0.84 2.39
CA GLU A 77 -8.09 -0.40 3.75
C GLU A 77 -6.98 -1.22 4.39
N ILE A 78 -6.09 -0.55 5.11
CA ILE A 78 -4.98 -1.15 5.84
C ILE A 78 -5.24 -0.89 7.32
N LEU A 79 -5.38 -1.97 8.07
CA LEU A 79 -5.70 -1.98 9.48
C LEU A 79 -4.45 -2.32 10.29
N SER A 80 -4.01 -1.44 11.17
CA SER A 80 -3.01 -1.77 12.19
C SER A 80 -3.62 -2.67 13.24
N ILE A 81 -2.85 -3.66 13.70
CA ILE A 81 -3.23 -4.59 14.77
C ILE A 81 -2.41 -4.22 16.01
N SER A 82 -3.06 -3.84 17.11
CA SER A 82 -2.40 -3.60 18.39
C SER A 82 -2.03 -4.91 19.11
N GLU A 83 -1.26 -4.82 20.18
CA GLU A 83 -0.79 -6.00 20.94
C GLU A 83 -1.93 -6.83 21.55
N ASP A 84 -3.05 -6.19 21.89
CA ASP A 84 -4.28 -6.80 22.38
C ASP A 84 -5.20 -7.31 21.24
N GLY A 85 -4.82 -7.10 19.98
CA GLY A 85 -5.53 -7.56 18.81
C GLY A 85 -6.62 -6.62 18.30
N GLU A 86 -6.76 -5.42 18.89
CA GLU A 86 -7.67 -4.40 18.36
C GLU A 86 -7.21 -3.90 16.97
N GLN A 87 -8.18 -3.60 16.12
CA GLN A 87 -7.94 -3.13 14.76
C GLN A 87 -8.28 -1.65 14.66
N SER A 88 -7.36 -0.88 14.08
CA SER A 88 -7.57 0.54 13.77
C SER A 88 -7.20 0.84 12.33
N VAL A 89 -7.95 1.74 11.70
CA VAL A 89 -7.68 2.16 10.32
C VAL A 89 -6.39 2.98 10.30
N LYS A 90 -5.37 2.46 9.61
CA LYS A 90 -4.08 3.11 9.45
C LYS A 90 -4.02 3.91 8.16
N TYR A 91 -4.37 3.27 7.04
CA TYR A 91 -4.44 3.89 5.73
C TYR A 91 -5.66 3.36 4.98
N TRP A 92 -6.22 4.16 4.09
CA TRP A 92 -7.29 3.71 3.21
C TRP A 92 -7.34 4.56 1.96
N GLN A 93 -7.88 3.95 0.91
CA GLN A 93 -8.30 4.62 -0.31
C GLN A 93 -9.70 4.12 -0.63
N ASP A 94 -10.66 5.01 -0.81
CA ASP A 94 -12.05 4.65 -1.12
C ASP A 94 -12.63 5.67 -2.11
N MET A 95 -12.88 5.21 -3.33
CA MET A 95 -13.39 6.02 -4.42
C MET A 95 -14.82 6.55 -4.14
N THR A 96 -15.56 5.92 -3.22
CA THR A 96 -16.88 6.42 -2.78
C THR A 96 -16.80 7.54 -1.76
N LYS A 97 -15.62 7.79 -1.19
CA LYS A 97 -15.39 8.85 -0.18
C LYS A 97 -14.33 9.86 -0.61
N GLN A 98 -13.57 9.57 -1.65
CA GLN A 98 -12.45 10.37 -2.12
C GLN A 98 -12.48 10.49 -3.64
N THR A 99 -12.90 11.64 -4.17
CA THR A 99 -13.04 11.88 -5.61
C THR A 99 -11.72 11.94 -6.38
N TYR A 100 -10.59 12.03 -5.67
CA TYR A 100 -9.25 11.99 -6.23
C TYR A 100 -8.68 10.56 -6.31
N ILE A 101 -9.42 9.54 -5.86
CA ILE A 101 -9.06 8.14 -6.08
C ILE A 101 -9.60 7.67 -7.43
N ASP A 102 -8.78 6.94 -8.17
CA ASP A 102 -9.10 6.36 -9.48
C ASP A 102 -8.57 4.92 -9.58
N PHE A 103 -9.20 4.14 -10.46
CA PHE A 103 -8.85 2.76 -10.73
C PHE A 103 -8.23 2.63 -12.10
N ILE A 104 -6.90 2.50 -12.09
CA ILE A 104 -6.12 2.38 -13.31
C ILE A 104 -6.38 0.99 -13.91
N ASN A 105 -6.90 0.98 -15.14
CA ASN A 105 -7.30 -0.21 -15.89
C ASN A 105 -8.57 -0.90 -15.37
N TYR A 106 -9.56 -0.17 -14.87
CA TYR A 106 -10.87 -0.77 -14.58
C TYR A 106 -11.47 -1.49 -15.81
N PRO A 107 -12.07 -2.71 -15.67
CA PRO A 107 -12.31 -3.46 -14.43
C PRO A 107 -11.07 -4.21 -13.92
N PHE A 108 -10.06 -4.41 -14.77
CA PHE A 108 -8.81 -5.06 -14.42
C PHE A 108 -7.86 -4.17 -13.62
N THR A 109 -8.38 -3.63 -12.51
CA THR A 109 -7.73 -2.59 -11.72
C THR A 109 -6.34 -3.05 -11.29
N SER A 110 -5.33 -2.39 -11.84
CA SER A 110 -3.92 -2.66 -11.53
C SER A 110 -3.41 -1.81 -10.38
N ILE A 111 -3.97 -0.59 -10.25
CA ILE A 111 -3.58 0.37 -9.23
C ILE A 111 -4.84 0.96 -8.59
N ALA A 112 -4.91 0.93 -7.26
CA ALA A 112 -5.74 1.88 -6.51
C ALA A 112 -4.95 3.19 -6.41
N PHE A 113 -5.32 4.18 -7.22
CA PHE A 113 -4.47 5.33 -7.54
C PHE A 113 -5.03 6.62 -6.94
N HIS A 114 -4.15 7.44 -6.39
CA HIS A 114 -4.46 8.76 -5.88
C HIS A 114 -3.97 9.84 -6.85
N ASN A 115 -4.89 10.42 -7.63
CA ASN A 115 -4.59 11.41 -8.67
C ASN A 115 -3.92 12.69 -8.14
N GLY A 116 -4.27 13.12 -6.92
CA GLY A 116 -3.71 14.36 -6.34
C GLY A 116 -2.24 14.28 -5.90
N TYR A 117 -1.74 13.07 -5.59
CA TYR A 117 -0.40 12.84 -5.05
C TYR A 117 0.44 11.95 -5.96
N TYR A 118 -0.13 11.45 -7.06
CA TYR A 118 0.54 10.55 -8.00
C TYR A 118 1.19 9.36 -7.29
N GLU A 119 0.40 8.70 -6.44
CA GLU A 119 0.79 7.53 -5.65
C GLU A 119 -0.34 6.49 -5.63
N GLY A 120 -0.05 5.25 -5.27
CA GLY A 120 -1.08 4.21 -5.27
C GLY A 120 -0.58 2.86 -4.80
N TYR A 121 -1.51 1.92 -4.73
CA TYR A 121 -1.25 0.55 -4.31
C TYR A 121 -1.31 -0.42 -5.47
N VAL A 122 -0.41 -1.39 -5.48
CA VAL A 122 -0.42 -2.55 -6.37
C VAL A 122 -0.30 -3.83 -5.53
N ALA A 123 -0.97 -4.91 -5.92
CA ALA A 123 -0.87 -6.19 -5.23
C ALA A 123 -0.41 -7.28 -6.21
N ILE A 124 0.71 -7.94 -5.89
CA ILE A 124 1.37 -8.94 -6.75
C ILE A 124 1.78 -10.13 -5.90
N GLY A 125 1.17 -11.29 -6.13
CA GLY A 125 1.45 -12.50 -5.35
C GLY A 125 1.27 -12.24 -3.85
N ASN A 126 2.31 -12.49 -3.06
CA ASN A 126 2.30 -12.30 -1.60
C ASN A 126 2.62 -10.87 -1.14
N TYR A 127 2.69 -9.91 -2.07
CA TYR A 127 3.15 -8.56 -1.78
C TYR A 127 2.09 -7.52 -2.14
N VAL A 128 1.96 -6.50 -1.30
CA VAL A 128 1.25 -5.25 -1.63
C VAL A 128 2.26 -4.12 -1.53
N PHE A 129 2.39 -3.31 -2.57
CA PHE A 129 3.33 -2.20 -2.62
C PHE A 129 2.58 -0.88 -2.63
N PHE A 130 3.05 0.07 -1.84
CA PHE A 130 2.67 1.46 -1.96
C PHE A 130 3.77 2.21 -2.71
N ILE A 131 3.42 2.71 -3.89
CA ILE A 131 4.36 3.35 -4.83
C ILE A 131 4.01 4.81 -5.05
N LYS A 132 5.03 5.64 -5.22
CA LYS A 132 4.95 7.10 -5.36
C LYS A 132 5.67 7.59 -6.61
N ASP A 133 5.45 8.86 -6.92
CA ASP A 133 6.09 9.60 -8.00
C ASP A 133 5.86 8.92 -9.35
N PHE A 134 4.60 8.62 -9.66
CA PHE A 134 4.24 8.11 -10.97
C PHE A 134 4.58 9.13 -12.05
N LYS A 135 5.44 8.74 -13.00
CA LYS A 135 5.77 9.50 -14.21
C LYS A 135 4.85 9.14 -15.37
N SER A 136 4.38 7.89 -15.37
CA SER A 136 3.36 7.37 -16.28
C SER A 136 2.59 6.25 -15.56
N LYS A 137 1.52 5.72 -16.16
CA LYS A 137 0.74 4.63 -15.56
C LYS A 137 1.52 3.31 -15.38
N THR A 138 2.75 3.21 -15.90
CA THR A 138 3.63 2.04 -15.77
C THR A 138 5.01 2.38 -15.20
N GLU A 139 5.31 3.66 -14.94
CA GLU A 139 6.61 4.12 -14.45
C GLU A 139 6.45 4.92 -13.17
N PHE A 140 7.21 4.55 -12.14
CA PHE A 140 7.16 5.16 -10.81
C PHE A 140 8.57 5.42 -10.25
N GLY A 141 8.66 6.39 -9.35
CA GLY A 141 9.92 6.81 -8.73
C GLY A 141 10.32 5.91 -7.57
N GLU A 142 9.40 5.70 -6.62
CA GLU A 142 9.70 5.11 -5.31
C GLU A 142 8.74 3.99 -4.93
N ILE A 143 9.27 2.95 -4.26
CA ILE A 143 8.50 2.01 -3.44
C ILE A 143 8.60 2.49 -2.00
N SER A 144 7.55 3.15 -1.50
CA SER A 144 7.60 3.86 -0.22
C SER A 144 7.24 2.97 0.96
N ARG A 145 6.42 1.94 0.74
CA ARG A 145 6.11 0.88 1.71
C ARG A 145 5.83 -0.44 1.01
N VAL A 146 6.08 -1.53 1.72
CA VAL A 146 5.75 -2.89 1.25
C VAL A 146 5.09 -3.67 2.37
N TYR A 147 4.03 -4.39 2.02
CA TYR A 147 3.33 -5.34 2.89
C TYR A 147 3.61 -6.74 2.37
N VAL A 148 4.23 -7.58 3.19
CA VAL A 148 4.57 -8.97 2.84
C VAL A 148 3.64 -9.90 3.59
N LEU A 149 2.96 -10.81 2.89
CA LEU A 149 2.09 -11.80 3.52
C LEU A 149 2.88 -12.60 4.57
N LYS A 150 2.39 -12.65 5.81
CA LYS A 150 3.08 -13.35 6.90
C LYS A 150 3.23 -14.83 6.57
N GLY A 151 4.43 -15.38 6.78
CA GLY A 151 4.78 -16.74 6.37
C GLY A 151 5.33 -16.88 4.94
N THR A 152 5.54 -15.78 4.22
CA THR A 152 6.24 -15.80 2.93
C THR A 152 7.71 -16.21 3.10
N THR A 153 8.17 -17.16 2.30
CA THR A 153 9.56 -17.64 2.28
C THR A 153 10.20 -17.39 0.91
N PRO A 154 11.55 -17.32 0.81
CA PRO A 154 12.22 -17.26 -0.47
C PRO A 154 11.85 -18.43 -1.38
N GLU A 155 11.77 -18.19 -2.69
CA GLU A 155 11.52 -19.25 -3.67
C GLU A 155 12.61 -20.33 -3.61
N GLY A 156 12.21 -21.60 -3.50
CA GLY A 156 13.12 -22.74 -3.39
C GLY A 156 13.40 -23.24 -1.97
N GLU A 157 12.95 -22.52 -0.92
CA GLU A 157 12.91 -23.07 0.44
C GLU A 157 11.57 -23.82 0.63
N GLU A 158 11.60 -25.15 0.77
CA GLU A 158 10.39 -25.91 1.14
C GLU A 158 9.81 -25.30 2.44
N PRO A 159 8.48 -25.07 2.52
CA PRO A 159 7.88 -24.67 3.78
C PRO A 159 8.24 -25.74 4.80
N ALA A 160 8.87 -25.33 5.91
CA ALA A 160 9.36 -26.26 6.92
C ALA A 160 8.24 -27.24 7.30
N LYS A 161 8.29 -28.47 6.76
CA LYS A 161 7.36 -29.54 7.08
C LYS A 161 7.24 -29.59 8.59
N LYS A 162 6.03 -29.41 9.14
CA LYS A 162 5.74 -29.50 10.59
C LYS A 162 6.43 -30.75 11.15
N LYS A 163 7.62 -30.60 11.71
CA LYS A 163 8.37 -31.71 12.30
C LYS A 163 7.60 -32.14 13.55
N LYS A 164 7.08 -33.38 13.52
CA LYS A 164 6.47 -34.05 14.68
C LYS A 164 7.36 -33.85 15.92
N LYS A 165 6.76 -33.36 17.02
CA LYS A 165 7.38 -33.23 18.34
C LYS A 165 8.08 -34.55 18.73
N LYS A 166 9.42 -34.58 18.70
CA LYS A 166 10.21 -35.56 19.47
C LYS A 166 10.58 -34.92 20.80
N LYS A 167 10.21 -35.58 21.91
CA LYS A 167 10.51 -35.20 23.29
C LYS A 167 12.01 -34.88 23.47
N PHE A 168 12.35 -33.61 23.71
CA PHE A 168 13.68 -33.18 24.17
C PHE A 168 13.59 -32.72 25.63
N GLY A 169 13.43 -33.69 26.53
CA GLY A 169 13.15 -33.46 27.96
C GLY A 169 14.36 -33.32 28.87
N LYS A 170 15.59 -33.10 28.37
CA LYS A 170 16.77 -33.06 29.26
C LYS A 170 17.89 -32.07 28.91
N PHE A 171 17.75 -31.28 27.84
CA PHE A 171 18.77 -30.30 27.42
C PHE A 171 18.37 -28.83 27.66
N LEU A 172 17.14 -28.58 28.10
CA LEU A 172 16.58 -27.22 28.26
C LEU A 172 16.86 -26.56 29.62
N SER A 173 17.40 -27.28 30.61
CA SER A 173 17.71 -26.65 31.91
C SER A 173 19.02 -25.86 31.91
N LYS A 174 19.98 -26.16 31.02
CA LYS A 174 21.25 -25.42 30.94
C LYS A 174 21.27 -24.26 29.96
N VAL A 175 20.30 -24.18 29.04
CA VAL A 175 20.17 -23.07 28.07
C VAL A 175 19.29 -21.95 28.61
N LYS A 176 18.34 -22.25 29.52
CA LYS A 176 17.47 -21.24 30.11
C LYS A 176 18.24 -20.20 30.93
N ASP A 177 19.30 -20.59 31.64
CA ASP A 177 20.04 -19.65 32.50
C ASP A 177 21.04 -18.75 31.72
N VAL A 178 21.42 -19.13 30.50
CA VAL A 178 22.30 -18.31 29.65
C VAL A 178 21.49 -17.41 28.70
N ALA A 179 20.28 -17.82 28.32
CA ALA A 179 19.40 -17.04 27.43
C ALA A 179 18.56 -15.97 28.14
N LEU A 180 18.45 -16.00 29.47
CA LEU A 180 17.68 -15.00 30.23
C LEU A 180 18.45 -13.68 30.47
N ASN A 181 19.77 -13.64 30.20
CA ASN A 181 20.62 -12.46 30.43
C ASN A 181 21.14 -11.77 29.16
N THR A 182 20.64 -12.16 27.98
CA THR A 182 20.87 -11.41 26.74
C THR A 182 19.55 -11.28 25.99
N LYS A 183 18.88 -10.13 26.12
CA LYS A 183 17.93 -9.68 25.09
C LYS A 183 18.76 -9.44 23.83
N SER A 184 19.08 -10.50 23.10
CA SER A 184 19.61 -10.38 21.75
C SER A 184 18.52 -9.71 20.93
N GLU A 185 18.77 -8.48 20.53
CA GLU A 185 17.94 -7.70 19.62
C GLU A 185 17.63 -8.57 18.40
N VAL A 186 16.35 -8.90 18.19
CA VAL A 186 15.95 -9.76 17.08
C VAL A 186 16.19 -9.00 15.78
N ASP A 187 17.14 -9.48 14.98
CA ASP A 187 17.45 -8.91 13.67
C ASP A 187 16.41 -9.36 12.64
N TYR A 188 15.35 -8.55 12.50
CA TYR A 188 14.25 -8.80 11.58
C TYR A 188 14.65 -8.75 10.10
N THR A 189 15.86 -8.27 9.76
CA THR A 189 16.38 -8.38 8.38
C THR A 189 16.76 -9.81 8.01
N LYS A 190 16.85 -10.71 9.00
CA LYS A 190 17.10 -12.15 8.79
C LYS A 190 15.81 -12.98 8.70
N ALA A 191 14.65 -12.37 8.93
CA ALA A 191 13.35 -13.05 8.86
C ALA A 191 13.07 -13.59 7.44
N PRO A 192 12.36 -14.72 7.29
CA PRO A 192 12.03 -15.30 5.99
C PRO A 192 11.33 -14.32 5.05
N GLU A 193 10.37 -13.54 5.56
CA GLU A 193 9.59 -12.57 4.79
C GLU A 193 10.46 -11.46 4.23
N TYR A 194 11.39 -10.93 5.05
CA TYR A 194 12.35 -9.92 4.61
C TYR A 194 13.28 -10.48 3.53
N LYS A 195 13.81 -11.69 3.74
CA LYS A 195 14.68 -12.35 2.75
C LYS A 195 13.94 -12.60 1.44
N ALA A 196 12.69 -13.04 1.50
CA ALA A 196 11.85 -13.28 0.33
C ALA A 196 11.57 -11.99 -0.43
N LEU A 197 11.27 -10.89 0.28
CA LEU A 197 11.12 -9.57 -0.33
C LEU A 197 12.42 -9.10 -1.01
N MET A 198 13.56 -9.31 -0.35
CA MET A 198 14.85 -8.84 -0.84
C MET A 198 15.50 -9.73 -1.90
N SER A 199 15.00 -10.95 -2.11
CA SER A 199 15.42 -11.81 -3.23
C SER A 199 14.80 -11.41 -4.56
N GLN A 200 13.79 -10.53 -4.55
CA GLN A 200 13.10 -10.06 -5.75
C GLN A 200 13.72 -8.76 -6.29
N ASP A 201 13.72 -8.61 -7.62
CA ASP A 201 13.82 -7.28 -8.23
C ASP A 201 12.43 -6.61 -8.16
N ASN A 202 12.17 -5.99 -7.01
CA ASN A 202 10.86 -5.38 -6.72
C ASN A 202 10.43 -4.33 -7.76
N LYS A 203 11.39 -3.53 -8.27
CA LYS A 203 11.06 -2.50 -9.25
C LYS A 203 10.68 -3.13 -10.59
N LYS A 204 11.44 -4.13 -11.04
CA LYS A 204 11.13 -4.87 -12.25
C LYS A 204 9.81 -5.63 -12.11
N MET A 205 9.56 -6.32 -11.00
CA MET A 205 8.33 -7.06 -10.74
C MET A 205 7.09 -6.16 -10.86
N ILE A 206 7.10 -4.99 -10.24
CA ILE A 206 6.00 -4.02 -10.36
C ILE A 206 5.86 -3.49 -11.79
N THR A 207 6.98 -3.17 -12.45
CA THR A 207 6.95 -2.63 -13.81
C THR A 207 6.37 -3.66 -14.80
N ASP A 208 6.83 -4.91 -14.74
CA ASP A 208 6.34 -6.01 -15.55
C ASP A 208 4.84 -6.26 -15.31
N TYR A 209 4.41 -6.21 -14.04
CA TYR A 209 2.99 -6.30 -13.68
C TYR A 209 2.16 -5.19 -14.32
N LEU A 210 2.56 -3.91 -14.19
CA LEU A 210 1.83 -2.78 -14.73
C LEU A 210 1.75 -2.83 -16.27
N VAL A 211 2.84 -3.23 -16.94
CA VAL A 211 2.86 -3.43 -18.39
C VAL A 211 1.90 -4.54 -18.80
N ALA A 212 1.92 -5.68 -18.11
CA ALA A 212 1.03 -6.80 -18.39
C ALA A 212 -0.44 -6.44 -18.18
N MET A 213 -0.77 -5.74 -17.09
CA MET A 213 -2.15 -5.30 -16.82
C MET A 213 -2.64 -4.26 -17.83
N LYS A 214 -1.75 -3.37 -18.29
CA LYS A 214 -2.06 -2.44 -19.39
C LYS A 214 -2.40 -3.19 -20.68
N ALA A 215 -1.63 -4.23 -21.02
CA ALA A 215 -1.93 -5.08 -22.17
C ALA A 215 -3.25 -5.86 -22.00
N LYS A 216 -3.50 -6.42 -20.81
CA LYS A 216 -4.75 -7.12 -20.46
C LYS A 216 -5.96 -6.20 -20.68
N GLN A 217 -5.88 -4.95 -20.23
CA GLN A 217 -6.95 -3.97 -20.46
C GLN A 217 -7.12 -3.58 -21.92
N ALA A 218 -6.03 -3.42 -22.68
CA ALA A 218 -6.12 -3.07 -24.09
C ALA A 218 -6.78 -4.16 -24.94
N ALA A 219 -6.70 -5.42 -24.50
CA ALA A 219 -7.38 -6.55 -25.13
C ALA A 219 -8.84 -6.76 -24.64
N HIS A 220 -9.27 -6.02 -23.62
CA HIS A 220 -10.60 -6.14 -23.01
C HIS A 220 -11.62 -5.25 -23.71
N THR A 221 -12.83 -5.77 -23.89
CA THR A 221 -14.00 -4.96 -24.28
C THR A 221 -14.84 -4.76 -23.03
N THR A 222 -14.92 -3.51 -22.56
CA THR A 222 -15.72 -3.15 -21.38
C THR A 222 -17.19 -3.53 -21.59
N THR A 223 -17.79 -4.16 -20.59
CA THR A 223 -19.20 -4.54 -20.62
C THR A 223 -20.09 -3.43 -20.05
N ALA A 224 -21.37 -3.41 -20.43
CA ALA A 224 -22.34 -2.45 -19.87
C ALA A 224 -22.47 -2.55 -18.34
N LYS A 225 -22.28 -3.76 -17.78
CA LYS A 225 -22.27 -3.96 -16.32
C LYS A 225 -21.06 -3.29 -15.68
N GLU A 226 -19.87 -3.44 -16.26
CA GLU A 226 -18.64 -2.82 -15.75
C GLU A 226 -18.76 -1.28 -15.80
N GLU A 227 -19.30 -0.73 -16.88
CA GLU A 227 -19.55 0.72 -16.97
C GLU A 227 -20.54 1.18 -15.89
N ALA A 228 -21.64 0.46 -15.70
CA ALA A 228 -22.63 0.77 -14.67
C ALA A 228 -22.03 0.68 -13.25
N ASP A 229 -21.28 -0.38 -12.95
CA ASP A 229 -20.64 -0.59 -11.64
C ASP A 229 -19.64 0.56 -11.35
N LEU A 230 -18.86 0.99 -12.34
CA LEU A 230 -17.94 2.14 -12.19
C LEU A 230 -18.70 3.45 -11.94
N GLU A 231 -19.79 3.69 -12.67
CA GLU A 231 -20.58 4.92 -12.50
C GLU A 231 -21.31 4.97 -11.15
N ILE A 232 -21.77 3.83 -10.61
CA ILE A 232 -22.31 3.75 -9.24
C ILE A 232 -21.29 4.26 -8.23
N VAL A 233 -20.06 3.73 -8.28
CA VAL A 233 -18.99 4.10 -7.34
C VAL A 233 -18.61 5.59 -7.49
N LYS A 234 -18.49 6.10 -8.72
CA LYS A 234 -18.23 7.53 -8.97
C LYS A 234 -19.35 8.43 -8.45
N ALA A 235 -20.61 8.03 -8.67
CA ALA A 235 -21.76 8.82 -8.24
C ALA A 235 -21.80 8.94 -6.71
N GLU A 236 -21.52 7.86 -5.99
CA GLU A 236 -21.41 7.90 -4.52
C GLU A 236 -20.24 8.80 -4.07
N GLY A 237 -19.08 8.73 -4.73
CA GLY A 237 -17.96 9.63 -4.48
C GLY A 237 -18.33 11.11 -4.61
N LYS A 238 -19.08 11.47 -5.66
CA LYS A 238 -19.58 12.84 -5.86
C LYS A 238 -20.57 13.26 -4.78
N LYS A 239 -21.55 12.41 -4.44
CA LYS A 239 -22.51 12.68 -3.36
C LYS A 239 -21.80 12.94 -2.02
N TYR A 240 -20.79 12.13 -1.71
CA TYR A 240 -20.02 12.32 -0.48
C TYR A 240 -19.24 13.63 -0.49
N ALA A 241 -18.60 13.99 -1.61
CA ALA A 241 -17.90 15.27 -1.74
C ALA A 241 -18.86 16.47 -1.56
N GLU A 242 -20.06 16.41 -2.13
CA GLU A 242 -21.10 17.43 -1.95
C GLU A 242 -21.57 17.53 -0.50
N TYR A 243 -21.74 16.39 0.18
CA TYR A 243 -22.05 16.35 1.61
C TYR A 243 -20.97 17.05 2.44
N ILE A 244 -19.69 16.72 2.23
CA ILE A 244 -18.58 17.35 2.94
C ILE A 244 -18.51 18.84 2.65
N LYS A 245 -18.65 19.24 1.38
CA LYS A 245 -18.69 20.66 1.00
C LYS A 245 -19.80 21.39 1.74
N THR A 246 -21.01 20.84 1.75
CA THR A 246 -22.17 21.44 2.43
C THR A 246 -21.93 21.60 3.93
N LYS A 247 -21.36 20.58 4.59
CA LYS A 247 -21.00 20.65 6.02
C LYS A 247 -19.92 21.69 6.30
N ASN A 248 -18.89 21.76 5.46
CA ASN A 248 -17.82 22.74 5.59
C ASN A 248 -18.33 24.17 5.37
N ASP A 249 -19.13 24.39 4.32
CA ASP A 249 -19.73 25.69 4.02
C ASP A 249 -20.61 26.16 5.19
N ALA A 250 -21.44 25.28 5.74
CA ALA A 250 -22.26 25.58 6.91
C ALA A 250 -21.43 25.93 8.16
N TYR A 251 -20.35 25.19 8.42
CA TYR A 251 -19.42 25.50 9.52
C TYR A 251 -18.76 26.87 9.31
N TRP A 252 -18.24 27.15 8.12
CA TRP A 252 -17.57 28.43 7.85
C TRP A 252 -18.53 29.62 7.87
N GLN A 253 -19.82 29.41 7.63
CA GLN A 253 -20.86 30.42 7.80
C GLN A 253 -21.33 30.59 9.26
N SER A 254 -21.01 29.65 10.16
CA SER A 254 -21.43 29.70 11.57
C SER A 254 -20.66 30.76 12.38
N PRO A 255 -21.19 31.20 13.54
CA PRO A 255 -20.45 32.09 14.44
C PRO A 255 -19.06 31.55 14.83
N GLU A 256 -18.94 30.25 15.08
CA GLU A 256 -17.69 29.57 15.42
C GLU A 256 -16.70 29.58 14.26
N GLY A 257 -17.16 29.27 13.04
CA GLY A 257 -16.33 29.34 11.84
C GLY A 257 -15.84 30.77 11.57
N GLN A 258 -16.74 31.76 11.65
CA GLN A 258 -16.39 33.17 11.48
C GLN A 258 -15.42 33.68 12.56
N LYS A 259 -15.57 33.22 13.82
CA LYS A 259 -14.60 33.51 14.88
C LYS A 259 -13.22 32.95 14.54
N THR A 260 -13.17 31.72 14.03
CA THR A 260 -11.91 31.07 13.61
C THR A 260 -11.23 31.85 12.49
N LEU A 261 -11.97 32.23 11.43
CA LEU A 261 -11.45 33.03 10.31
C LEU A 261 -10.94 34.40 10.77
N ARG A 262 -11.63 35.05 11.71
CA ARG A 262 -11.18 36.32 12.30
C ARG A 262 -9.85 36.15 13.03
N VAL A 263 -9.71 35.09 13.85
CA VAL A 263 -8.46 34.80 14.56
C VAL A 263 -7.31 34.57 13.57
N TRP A 264 -7.54 33.83 12.50
CA TRP A 264 -6.51 33.60 11.47
C TRP A 264 -6.07 34.90 10.81
N LYS A 265 -7.01 35.76 10.42
CA LYS A 265 -6.70 37.08 9.86
C LYS A 265 -5.86 37.93 10.81
N LEU A 266 -6.19 37.94 12.10
CA LEU A 266 -5.43 38.69 13.12
C LEU A 266 -4.01 38.13 13.28
N ARG A 267 -3.84 36.80 13.25
CA ARG A 267 -2.51 36.16 13.25
C ARG A 267 -1.68 36.54 12.04
N ASP A 268 -2.27 36.52 10.85
CA ASP A 268 -1.56 36.88 9.62
C ASP A 268 -1.13 38.35 9.61
N GLN A 269 -2.01 39.26 10.05
CA GLN A 269 -1.72 40.68 10.20
C GLN A 269 -0.61 40.93 11.24
N HIS A 270 -0.66 40.21 12.36
CA HIS A 270 0.37 40.29 13.40
C HIS A 270 1.71 39.79 12.88
N LYS A 271 1.75 38.61 12.26
CA LYS A 271 2.98 38.05 11.66
C LYS A 271 3.60 38.95 10.60
N ALA A 272 2.79 39.63 9.80
CA ALA A 272 3.29 40.56 8.77
C ALA A 272 3.87 41.85 9.35
N SER A 273 3.45 42.26 10.55
CA SER A 273 3.80 43.55 11.14
C SER A 273 4.74 43.45 12.34
N CYS A 274 4.88 42.27 12.95
CA CYS A 274 5.62 42.08 14.18
C CYS A 274 7.12 41.82 13.91
N PRO A 275 8.02 42.71 14.33
CA PRO A 275 9.46 42.51 14.17
C PRO A 275 10.07 41.62 15.27
N LYS A 276 9.26 41.19 16.25
CA LYS A 276 9.70 40.44 17.42
C LYS A 276 9.78 38.94 17.11
N THR A 277 10.56 38.21 17.91
CA THR A 277 10.60 36.74 17.88
C THR A 277 9.48 36.16 18.74
N ALA A 278 9.23 34.86 18.58
CA ALA A 278 8.23 34.15 19.39
C ALA A 278 8.48 34.19 20.90
N GLU A 279 9.74 34.29 21.31
CA GLU A 279 10.13 34.40 22.71
C GLU A 279 9.96 35.81 23.31
N SER A 280 9.75 36.82 22.46
CA SER A 280 9.73 38.24 22.88
C SER A 280 8.43 38.98 22.58
N CYS A 281 7.46 38.29 21.95
CA CYS A 281 6.16 38.86 21.63
C CYS A 281 5.06 38.33 22.57
N ASP A 282 4.44 39.22 23.35
CA ASP A 282 3.36 38.87 24.28
C ASP A 282 1.97 38.83 23.62
N SER A 283 1.89 39.01 22.31
CA SER A 283 0.63 38.93 21.58
C SER A 283 0.18 37.48 21.48
N SER A 284 -1.08 37.19 21.85
CA SER A 284 -1.69 35.88 21.66
C SER A 284 -1.86 35.48 20.18
N TYR A 285 -1.50 36.36 19.25
CA TYR A 285 -1.53 36.12 17.80
C TYR A 285 -0.14 35.89 17.18
N HIS A 286 0.94 35.93 17.96
CA HIS A 286 2.29 35.60 17.51
C HIS A 286 2.47 34.08 17.36
#